data_AF-A0A2N2VSU4-F1
#
_entry.id   AF-A0A2N2VSU4-F1
#
_cell.length_a   1.000
_cell.length_b   1.000
_cell.length_c   1.000
_cell.angle_alpha   90.00
_cell.angle_beta   90.00
_cell.angle_gamma   90.00
#
_symmetry.space_group_name_H-M   'P 1'
#
loop_
_entity.id
_entity.type
_entity.pdbx_description
1 polymer ?
#
loop_
_entity_poly.entity_id
_entity_poly.type
_entity_poly.pdbx_seq_one_letter_code
_entity_poly.pdbx_strand_id
1 'polypeptide(L)'
;MVLAIVFFSLDFRLKIPVFAVYSSFLEAKMFVTFQTNFADEIIMILLLCGLGLIIFSKEKTEYEGYDLIRLKALAKAVLVNICFLLFAVLFIYGSGFIAILVINIFSL
;
A
#
# COMPACT_ATOMS: atom_id res chain seq x y z
N MET A 1 8.69 -3.46 9.60
CA MET A 1 8.85 -4.65 10.47
C MET A 1 8.84 -4.28 11.95
N VAL A 2 9.73 -3.41 12.45
CA VAL A 2 9.73 -2.98 13.87
C VAL A 2 8.40 -2.35 14.31
N LEU A 3 7.82 -1.48 13.47
CA LEU A 3 6.55 -0.81 13.77
C LEU A 3 5.36 -1.81 13.94
N ALA A 4 5.33 -2.86 13.12
CA ALA A 4 4.28 -3.88 13.17
C ALA A 4 4.41 -4.77 14.43
N ILE A 5 5.64 -5.08 14.85
CA ILE A 5 5.92 -5.85 16.07
C ILE A 5 5.50 -5.04 17.29
N VAL A 6 5.87 -3.76 17.36
CA VAL A 6 5.48 -2.86 18.45
C VAL A 6 3.96 -2.73 18.54
N PHE A 7 3.27 -2.61 17.40
CA PHE A 7 1.82 -2.53 17.36
C PHE A 7 1.13 -3.81 17.82
N PHE A 8 1.61 -4.98 17.36
CA PHE A 8 1.11 -6.28 17.82
C PHE A 8 1.29 -6.45 19.34
N SER A 9 2.39 -5.95 19.90
CA SER A 9 2.63 -5.95 21.35
C SER A 9 1.78 -4.94 22.13
N LEU A 10 1.18 -3.93 21.47
CA LEU A 10 0.42 -2.85 22.10
C LEU A 10 -1.12 -3.02 22.00
N ASP A 11 -1.62 -4.07 21.35
CA ASP A 11 -3.06 -4.41 21.21
C ASP A 11 -3.96 -3.20 20.84
N PHE A 12 -3.42 -2.27 20.06
CA PHE A 12 -4.09 -1.01 19.75
C PHE A 12 -5.20 -1.28 18.73
N ARG A 13 -6.47 -1.26 19.16
CA ARG A 13 -7.63 -1.56 18.31
C ARG A 13 -8.45 -0.30 18.07
N LEU A 14 -8.09 0.46 17.05
CA LEU A 14 -8.82 1.66 16.64
C LEU A 14 -10.00 1.27 15.72
N LYS A 15 -11.12 0.88 16.33
CA LYS A 15 -12.34 0.55 15.58
C LYS A 15 -13.06 1.81 15.14
N ILE A 16 -12.95 2.16 13.87
CA ILE A 16 -13.69 3.28 13.28
C ILE A 16 -14.46 2.80 12.04
N PRO A 17 -15.61 3.44 11.71
CA PRO A 17 -16.31 3.16 10.47
C PRO A 17 -15.47 3.66 9.29
N VAL A 18 -15.13 2.76 8.37
CA VAL A 18 -14.41 3.08 7.13
C VAL A 18 -15.29 2.79 5.94
N PHE A 19 -15.07 3.54 4.86
CA PHE A 19 -15.78 3.36 3.60
C PHE A 19 -15.05 2.37 2.70
N ALA A 20 -15.71 1.29 2.34
CA ALA A 20 -15.18 0.26 1.44
C ALA A 20 -15.93 0.27 0.11
N VAL A 21 -15.19 0.46 -0.97
CA VAL A 21 -15.70 0.31 -2.34
C VAL A 21 -15.97 -1.16 -2.65
N TYR A 22 -15.09 -2.06 -2.20
CA TYR A 22 -15.27 -3.50 -2.32
C TYR A 22 -14.93 -4.20 -1.01
N SER A 23 -15.83 -5.05 -0.55
CA SER A 23 -15.66 -5.84 0.67
C SER A 23 -16.16 -7.25 0.41
N SER A 24 -15.27 -8.23 0.53
CA SER A 24 -15.62 -9.65 0.37
C SER A 24 -15.15 -10.44 1.58
N PHE A 25 -15.84 -10.25 2.72
CA PHE A 25 -15.62 -11.04 3.93
C PHE A 25 -16.47 -12.31 3.96
N LEU A 26 -17.80 -12.17 4.05
CA LEU A 26 -18.75 -13.29 3.93
C LEU A 26 -19.53 -13.25 2.61
N GLU A 27 -19.89 -12.05 2.15
CA GLU A 27 -20.56 -11.80 0.88
C GLU A 27 -19.84 -10.64 0.19
N ALA A 28 -19.76 -10.68 -1.13
CA ALA A 28 -19.25 -9.57 -1.91
C ALA A 28 -20.24 -8.39 -1.84
N LYS A 29 -19.87 -7.37 -1.06
CA LYS A 29 -20.61 -6.13 -0.92
C LYS A 29 -19.81 -4.99 -1.53
N MET A 30 -20.48 -4.16 -2.32
CA MET A 30 -19.89 -2.98 -2.94
C MET A 30 -20.43 -1.72 -2.25
N PHE A 31 -19.57 -0.73 -2.05
CA PHE A 31 -19.88 0.56 -1.43
C PHE A 31 -20.56 0.45 -0.05
N VAL A 32 -19.87 -0.20 0.89
CA VAL A 32 -20.36 -0.39 2.27
C VAL A 32 -19.48 0.32 3.27
N THR A 33 -20.09 0.87 4.32
CA THR A 33 -19.36 1.36 5.49
C THR A 33 -19.41 0.28 6.56
N PHE A 34 -18.25 -0.16 7.06
CA PHE A 34 -18.17 -1.14 8.14
C PHE A 34 -17.09 -0.75 9.16
N GLN A 35 -17.16 -1.31 10.36
CA GLN A 35 -16.17 -1.06 11.40
C GLN A 35 -14.97 -1.99 11.21
N THR A 36 -13.80 -1.41 10.98
CA THR A 36 -12.51 -2.12 10.90
C THR A 36 -11.52 -1.52 11.89
N ASN A 37 -10.42 -2.23 12.13
CA ASN A 37 -9.29 -1.71 12.89
C ASN A 37 -8.42 -0.81 12.02
N PHE A 38 -8.81 0.46 11.85
CA PHE A 38 -8.15 1.41 10.93
C PHE A 38 -6.65 1.63 11.18
N ALA A 39 -6.17 1.24 12.37
CA ALA A 39 -4.77 1.31 12.69
C ALA A 39 -3.92 0.36 11.82
N ASP A 40 -4.45 -0.78 11.39
CA ASP A 40 -3.73 -1.69 10.48
C ASP A 40 -3.53 -1.04 9.09
N GLU A 41 -4.55 -0.33 8.61
CA GLU A 41 -4.52 0.45 7.36
C GLU A 41 -3.54 1.61 7.46
N ILE A 42 -3.51 2.34 8.59
CA ILE A 42 -2.54 3.41 8.83
C ILE A 42 -1.10 2.88 8.76
N ILE A 43 -0.82 1.72 9.36
CA ILE A 43 0.52 1.12 9.33
C ILE A 43 0.92 0.77 7.91
N MET A 44 0.02 0.17 7.13
CA MET A 44 0.27 -0.13 5.72
C MET A 44 0.52 1.13 4.91
N ILE A 45 -0.27 2.19 5.10
CA ILE A 45 -0.07 3.48 4.43
C ILE A 45 1.29 4.07 4.79
N LEU A 46 1.65 4.10 6.07
CA LEU A 46 2.93 4.63 6.52
C LEU A 46 4.11 3.84 5.93
N LEU A 47 3.98 2.51 5.87
CA LEU A 47 4.98 1.64 5.28
C LEU A 47 5.14 1.87 3.77
N LEU A 48 4.03 1.96 3.03
CA LEU A 48 4.04 2.25 1.59
C LEU A 48 4.58 3.65 1.27
N CYS A 49 4.20 4.66 2.05
CA CYS A 49 4.76 6.01 1.94
C CYS A 49 6.25 6.02 2.23
N GLY A 50 6.70 5.31 3.28
CA GLY A 50 8.12 5.16 3.61
C GLY A 50 8.93 4.53 2.47
N LEU A 51 8.41 3.46 1.86
CA LEU A 51 9.01 2.84 0.68
C LEU A 51 9.04 3.80 -0.52
N GLY A 52 7.97 4.58 -0.72
CA GLY A 52 7.92 5.60 -1.77
C GLY A 52 8.99 6.69 -1.59
N LEU A 53 9.23 7.13 -0.36
CA LEU A 53 10.26 8.13 -0.05
C LEU A 53 11.68 7.62 -0.35
N ILE A 54 11.94 6.31 -0.21
CA ILE A 54 13.25 5.72 -0.58
C ILE A 54 13.52 5.89 -2.08
N ILE A 55 12.50 5.78 -2.94
CA ILE A 55 12.64 5.98 -4.39
C ILE A 55 13.04 7.43 -4.70
N PHE A 56 12.57 8.38 -3.90
CA PHE A 56 12.95 9.79 -4.01
C PHE A 56 14.28 10.13 -3.33
N SER A 57 14.86 9.21 -2.56
CA SER A 57 16.20 9.35 -1.99
C SER A 57 17.25 9.18 -3.09
N LYS A 58 17.43 10.25 -3.87
CA LYS A 58 18.34 10.36 -5.01
C LYS A 58 19.77 9.93 -4.64
N GLU A 59 20.38 9.04 -5.42
CA GLU A 59 21.82 8.80 -5.36
C GLU A 59 22.60 10.01 -5.91
N LYS A 60 23.70 10.36 -5.25
CA LYS A 60 24.50 11.58 -5.49
C LYS A 60 25.30 11.52 -6.81
N THR A 61 25.43 10.36 -7.44
CA THR A 61 26.30 10.11 -8.61
C THR A 61 25.57 9.28 -9.66
N GLU A 62 24.66 9.90 -10.42
CA GLU A 62 24.08 9.25 -11.62
C GLU A 62 25.00 9.48 -12.83
N TYR A 63 25.64 8.40 -13.29
CA TYR A 63 26.49 8.34 -14.48
C TYR A 63 25.75 8.75 -15.77
N GLU A 64 26.52 9.34 -16.70
CA GLU A 64 26.06 9.93 -17.95
C GLU A 64 25.60 8.89 -18.98
N GLY A 65 24.35 9.04 -19.46
CA GLY A 65 23.87 8.45 -20.72
C GLY A 65 23.17 7.09 -20.61
N TYR A 66 21.94 7.03 -21.14
CA TYR A 66 21.06 5.86 -21.33
C TYR A 66 20.55 5.12 -20.06
N ASP A 67 21.39 4.82 -19.07
CA ASP A 67 20.94 4.12 -17.85
C ASP A 67 20.05 5.00 -16.95
N LEU A 68 20.27 6.31 -16.99
CA LEU A 68 19.43 7.32 -16.36
C LEU A 68 17.95 7.25 -16.78
N ILE A 69 17.68 6.95 -18.06
CA ILE A 69 16.30 6.90 -18.57
C ILE A 69 15.60 5.65 -18.06
N ARG A 70 16.29 4.51 -18.04
CA ARG A 70 15.75 3.25 -17.50
C ARG A 70 15.51 3.34 -16.00
N LEU A 71 16.44 3.93 -15.25
CA LEU A 71 16.29 4.11 -13.81
C LEU A 71 15.10 5.04 -13.49
N LYS A 72 14.96 6.15 -14.23
CA LYS A 72 13.81 7.06 -14.07
C LYS A 72 12.49 6.41 -14.46
N ALA A 73 12.46 5.60 -15.52
CA ALA A 73 11.27 4.85 -15.91
C ALA A 73 10.88 3.83 -14.83
N LEU A 74 11.85 3.10 -14.27
CA LEU A 74 11.63 2.16 -13.16
C LEU A 74 11.12 2.88 -11.91
N ALA A 75 11.76 3.99 -11.51
CA ALA A 75 11.33 4.77 -10.36
C ALA A 75 9.89 5.29 -10.51
N LYS A 76 9.52 5.75 -11.71
CA LYS A 76 8.13 6.16 -12.01
C LYS A 76 7.16 4.98 -12.00
N ALA A 77 7.54 3.82 -12.53
CA ALA A 77 6.69 2.62 -12.51
C ALA A 77 6.42 2.16 -11.07
N VAL A 78 7.46 2.11 -10.23
CA VAL A 78 7.32 1.77 -8.81
C VAL A 78 6.45 2.80 -8.08
N LEU A 79 6.60 4.10 -8.37
CA LEU A 79 5.75 5.14 -7.78
C LEU A 79 4.27 4.93 -8.11
N VAL A 80 3.94 4.68 -9.38
CA VAL A 80 2.57 4.39 -9.82
C VAL A 80 2.03 3.14 -9.11
N ASN A 81 2.86 2.11 -8.96
CA ASN A 81 2.50 0.88 -8.26
C ASN A 81 2.17 1.13 -6.77
N ILE A 82 2.99 1.95 -6.09
CA ILE A 82 2.75 2.34 -4.69
C ILE A 82 1.46 3.16 -4.57
N CYS A 83 1.19 4.10 -5.48
CA CYS A 83 -0.06 4.86 -5.49
C CYS A 83 -1.29 3.96 -5.66
N PHE A 84 -1.20 2.97 -6.55
CA PHE A 84 -2.28 1.99 -6.75
C PHE A 84 -2.52 1.14 -5.50
N LEU A 85 -1.46 0.67 -4.84
CA LEU A 85 -1.58 -0.06 -3.58
C LEU A 85 -2.17 0.77 -2.45
N LEU A 86 -1.78 2.05 -2.32
CA LEU A 86 -2.35 2.96 -1.33
C LEU A 86 -3.86 3.10 -1.52
N PHE A 87 -4.32 3.21 -2.78
CA PHE A 87 -5.74 3.25 -3.09
C PHE A 87 -6.43 1.93 -2.69
N ALA A 88 -5.82 0.79 -2.99
CA ALA A 88 -6.37 -0.51 -2.62
C ALA A 88 -6.49 -0.69 -1.09
N VAL A 89 -5.49 -0.26 -0.32
CA VAL A 89 -5.51 -0.33 1.16
C VAL A 89 -6.67 0.50 1.76
N LEU A 90 -7.01 1.62 1.13
CA LEU A 90 -8.07 2.52 1.62
C LEU A 90 -9.48 2.06 1.29
N PHE A 91 -9.67 1.36 0.16
CA PHE A 91 -11.01 1.15 -0.40
C PHE A 91 -11.39 -0.32 -0.57
N ILE A 92 -10.43 -1.25 -0.49
CA ILE A 92 -10.64 -2.65 -0.85
C ILE A 92 -10.26 -3.55 0.32
N TYR A 93 -11.24 -4.33 0.76
CA TYR A 93 -11.14 -5.12 1.99
C TYR A 93 -11.59 -6.57 1.77
N GLY A 94 -11.15 -7.45 2.67
CA GLY A 94 -11.43 -8.89 2.60
C GLY A 94 -10.64 -9.59 1.48
N SER A 95 -11.21 -10.64 0.89
CA SER A 95 -10.51 -11.45 -0.12
C SER A 95 -10.17 -10.69 -1.42
N GLY A 96 -10.89 -9.60 -1.71
CA GLY A 96 -10.59 -8.74 -2.87
C GLY A 96 -9.22 -8.06 -2.76
N PHE A 97 -8.80 -7.71 -1.54
CA PHE A 97 -7.48 -7.12 -1.31
C PHE A 97 -6.36 -8.12 -1.65
N ILE A 98 -6.55 -9.41 -1.35
CA ILE A 98 -5.60 -10.48 -1.69
C ILE A 98 -5.42 -10.59 -3.21
N ALA A 99 -6.51 -10.52 -3.97
CA ALA A 99 -6.44 -10.55 -5.43
C ALA A 99 -5.63 -9.37 -5.99
N ILE A 100 -5.77 -8.18 -5.39
CA ILE A 100 -4.97 -7.01 -5.77
C ILE A 100 -3.49 -7.21 -5.45
N LEU A 101 -3.16 -7.77 -4.30
CA LEU A 101 -1.78 -8.10 -3.97
C LEU A 101 -1.16 -9.07 -4.98
N VAL A 102 -1.93 -10.08 -5.43
CA VAL A 102 -1.48 -11.01 -6.48
C VAL A 102 -1.25 -10.26 -7.80
N ILE A 103 -2.18 -9.42 -8.22
CA ILE A 103 -2.04 -8.59 -9.44
C ILE A 103 -0.82 -7.67 -9.31
N ASN A 104 -0.56 -7.14 -8.12
CA ASN A 104 0.56 -6.25 -7.87
C ASN A 104 1.91 -6.88 -8.20
N ILE A 105 2.08 -8.16 -7.84
CA ILE A 105 3.30 -8.92 -8.08
C ILE A 105 3.54 -9.10 -9.59
N PHE A 106 2.49 -9.20 -10.40
CA PHE A 106 2.60 -9.27 -11.86
C PHE A 106 2.80 -7.91 -12.54
N SER A 107 2.46 -6.82 -11.86
CA SER A 107 2.52 -5.47 -12.43
C SER A 107 3.93 -4.85 -12.39
N LEU A 108 4.83 -5.40 -11.57
CA LEU A 108 6.20 -4.93 -11.38
C LEU A 108 7.18 -5.86 -12.12
#